data_AF-A0A952A698-F1
#
_entry.id   AF-A0A952A698-F1
#
_cell.length_a   1.000
_cell.length_b   1.000
_cell.length_c   1.000
_cell.angle_alpha   90.00
_cell.angle_beta   90.00
_cell.angle_gamma   90.00
#
_symmetry.space_group_name_H-M   'P 1'
#
loop_
_entity.id
_entity.type
_entity.pdbx_description
1 polymer ?
#
loop_
_entity_poly.entity_id
_entity_poly.type
_entity_poly.pdbx_seq_one_letter_code
_entity_poly.pdbx_strand_id
1 'polypeptide(L)' 'AERLDVEIMRTDSASFRSYVDARAHRTRDGWFARDAGFIDLCNVRVPERPRSRP' A
#
# COMPACT_ATOMS: atom_id res chain seq x y z
N ALA A 1 -21.19 18.50 4.96
CA ALA A 1 -20.60 17.18 4.68
C ALA A 1 -19.73 16.79 5.86
N GLU A 2 -20.04 15.66 6.50
CA GLU A 2 -19.24 15.12 7.61
C GLU A 2 -18.06 14.30 7.04
N ARG A 3 -16.88 14.41 7.65
CA ARG A 3 -15.69 13.63 7.25
C ARG A 3 -15.49 12.47 8.21
N LEU A 4 -15.24 11.29 7.67
CA LEU A 4 -14.84 10.12 8.46
C LEU A 4 -13.54 10.40 9.22
N ASP A 5 -13.42 9.88 10.44
CA ASP A 5 -12.23 10.05 11.28
C ASP A 5 -11.14 9.03 10.94
N VAL A 6 -10.68 9.11 9.68
CA VAL A 6 -9.66 8.22 9.12
C VAL A 6 -8.49 9.03 8.58
N GLU A 7 -7.32 8.40 8.55
CA GLU A 7 -6.10 8.90 7.94
C GLU A 7 -5.75 8.04 6.73
N ILE A 8 -5.39 8.68 5.62
CA ILE A 8 -5.05 8.03 4.35
C ILE A 8 -3.57 8.25 4.07
N MET A 9 -2.87 7.20 3.65
CA MET A 9 -1.48 7.32 3.22
C MET A 9 -1.37 8.22 1.97
N ARG A 10 -0.46 9.19 2.03
CA ARG A 10 -0.13 10.08 0.91
C ARG A 10 0.48 9.27 -0.25
N THR A 11 -0.19 9.25 -1.41
CA THR A 11 0.21 8.45 -2.57
C THR A 11 1.40 9.01 -3.35
N ASP A 12 1.75 10.28 -3.11
CA ASP A 12 2.94 10.95 -3.64
C ASP A 12 4.21 10.72 -2.79
N SER A 13 4.07 10.07 -1.64
CA SER A 13 5.17 9.86 -0.69
C SER A 13 6.13 8.74 -1.11
N ALA A 14 7.35 8.79 -0.56
CA ALA A 14 8.32 7.70 -0.71
C ALA A 14 7.83 6.39 -0.07
N SER A 15 7.15 6.47 1.06
CA SER A 15 6.58 5.31 1.75
C SER A 15 5.52 4.61 0.92
N PHE A 16 4.69 5.36 0.19
CA PHE A 16 3.71 4.75 -0.72
C PHE A 16 4.39 4.02 -1.88
N ARG A 17 5.46 4.59 -2.46
CA ARG A 17 6.27 3.88 -3.47
C ARG A 17 6.81 2.55 -2.95
N SER A 18 7.44 2.56 -1.77
CA SER A 18 7.93 1.32 -1.14
C SER A 18 6.81 0.32 -0.84
N TYR A 19 5.62 0.79 -0.47
CA TYR A 19 4.44 -0.06 -0.29
C TYR A 19 4.01 -0.74 -1.60
N VAL A 20 3.96 -0.01 -2.72
CA VAL A 20 3.63 -0.57 -4.04
C VAL A 20 4.69 -1.57 -4.49
N ASP A 21 5.97 -1.25 -4.35
CA ASP A 21 7.08 -2.14 -4.73
C ASP A 21 7.03 -3.47 -3.97
N ALA A 22 6.78 -3.43 -2.66
CA ALA A 22 6.63 -4.64 -1.85
C ALA A 22 5.42 -5.49 -2.29
N ARG A 23 4.36 -4.85 -2.81
CA ARG A 23 3.16 -5.55 -3.29
C ARG A 23 3.36 -6.17 -4.68
N ALA A 24 4.14 -5.51 -5.55
CA ALA A 24 4.50 -5.99 -6.87
C ALA A 24 5.55 -7.12 -6.84
N HIS A 25 6.51 -7.05 -5.90
CA HIS A 25 7.69 -7.93 -5.86
C HIS A 25 7.72 -8.80 -4.59
N ARG A 26 6.95 -9.90 -4.60
CA ARG A 26 6.72 -10.73 -3.40
C ARG A 26 7.63 -11.94 -3.23
N THR A 27 8.63 -12.11 -4.10
CA THR A 27 9.64 -13.18 -3.95
C THR A 27 10.35 -13.14 -2.59
N ARG A 28 10.45 -11.94 -1.98
CA ARG A 28 11.02 -11.72 -0.64
C ARG A 28 10.23 -12.37 0.50
N ASP A 29 8.97 -12.74 0.25
CA ASP A 29 8.12 -13.43 1.22
C ASP A 29 8.53 -14.91 1.39
N GLY A 30 9.42 -15.43 0.53
CA GLY A 30 9.95 -16.80 0.61
C GLY A 30 9.02 -17.89 0.05
N TRP A 31 7.77 -17.55 -0.27
CA TRP A 31 6.79 -18.46 -0.86
C TRP A 31 6.85 -18.50 -2.40
N PHE A 32 7.12 -17.36 -3.03
CA PHE A 32 7.08 -17.23 -4.49
C PHE A 32 8.44 -17.54 -5.11
N ALA A 33 8.49 -18.55 -5.98
CA ALA A 33 9.71 -18.93 -6.68
C ALA A 33 10.13 -17.93 -7.78
N ARG A 34 9.20 -17.11 -8.30
CA ARG A 34 9.41 -16.14 -9.38
C ARG A 34 8.66 -14.85 -9.09
N ASP A 35 9.18 -13.75 -9.61
CA ASP A 35 8.61 -12.42 -9.43
C ASP A 35 7.58 -12.10 -10.53
N ALA A 36 6.52 -11.37 -10.16
CA ALA A 36 5.50 -10.93 -11.12
C ALA A 36 5.95 -9.72 -11.94
N GLY A 37 6.87 -8.91 -11.42
CA GLY A 37 7.44 -7.74 -12.09
C GLY A 37 6.56 -6.49 -12.06
N PHE A 38 5.26 -6.61 -11.77
CA PHE A 38 4.32 -5.50 -11.71
C PHE A 38 3.10 -5.81 -10.84
N ILE A 39 2.29 -4.79 -10.58
CA ILE A 39 0.95 -4.91 -9.99
C ILE A 39 -0.01 -3.98 -10.75
N ASP A 40 -1.22 -4.46 -11.02
CA ASP A 40 -2.25 -3.62 -11.63
C ASP A 40 -2.69 -2.51 -10.68
N LEU A 41 -3.00 -1.33 -11.24
CA LEU A 41 -3.42 -0.16 -10.49
C LEU A 41 -4.56 -0.47 -9.50
N CYS A 42 -5.59 -1.19 -9.95
CA CYS A 42 -6.76 -1.54 -9.13
C CYS A 42 -6.43 -2.54 -8.00
N ASN A 43 -5.28 -3.22 -8.07
CA ASN A 43 -4.81 -4.15 -7.04
C ASN A 43 -3.95 -3.47 -5.95
N VAL A 44 -3.63 -2.18 -6.12
CA VAL A 44 -2.92 -1.34 -5.14
C VAL A 44 -3.93 -0.66 -4.22
N ARG A 45 -4.25 -1.30 -3.08
CA ARG A 45 -5.10 -0.68 -2.06
C ARG A 45 -4.34 0.45 -1.37
N VAL A 46 -4.92 1.65 -1.33
CA VAL A 46 -4.34 2.76 -0.55
C VAL A 46 -4.51 2.47 0.94
N PRO A 47 -3.42 2.46 1.74
CA PRO A 47 -3.53 2.23 3.17
C PRO A 47 -4.34 3.32 3.88
N GLU A 48 -5.23 2.86 4.76
CA GLU A 48 -6.06 3.70 5.62
C GLU A 48 -5.97 3.20 7.06
N ARG A 49 -6.16 4.11 8.01
CA ARG A 49 -6.27 3.76 9.43
C ARG A 49 -7.26 4.69 10.13
N PRO A 50 -7.88 4.26 11.25
CA PRO A 50 -8.58 5.19 12.14
C PRO A 50 -7.62 6.26 12.62
N ARG A 51 -8.09 7.51 12.74
CA ARG A 51 -7.28 8.55 13.37
C ARG A 51 -7.08 8.17 14.84
N SER A 52 -5.83 8.04 15.28
CA SER A 52 -5.58 7.83 16.71
C SER A 52 -5.94 9.12 17.43
N ARG A 53 -6.97 9.08 18.28
CA ARG A 53 -7.20 10.16 19.23
C ARG A 53 -6.05 10.16 20.25
N PRO A 54 -5.46 11.33 20.56
CA PRO A 54 -4.42 11.41 21.58
C PRO A 54 -4.91 10.95 22.96
#